data_AF-A0A2D6AX47-F1
#
_entry.id   AF-A0A2D6AX47-F1
#
_cell.length_a   1.000
_cell.length_b   1.000
_cell.length_c   1.000
_cell.angle_alpha   90.00
_cell.angle_beta   90.00
_cell.angle_gamma   90.00
#
_symmetry.space_group_name_H-M   'P 1'
#
loop_
_entity.id
_entity.type
_entity.pdbx_description
1 polymer ?
#
loop_
_entity_poly.entity_id
_entity_poly.type
_entity_poly.pdbx_seq_one_letter_code
_entity_poly.pdbx_strand_id
1 'polypeptide(L)'
;VCNKYKDDGRNPIGLDAEFLSNLFDKLVPHYTVIYNRPLHKNITHDESGQIKIGDFNLIKNNFPQVIDINHLHSQNTDLSFNTMQMMLLANADHFISCQGGSSILCSYFGGTNIIYAYEGKELDVGSYKRWYHQLSGAKVMHASTTKEIINYVNSYFLPSDV
;
A
#
# COMPACT_ATOMS: atom_id res chain seq x y z
N VAL A 1 -4.00 -0.47 -1.66
CA VAL A 1 -3.08 -0.70 -0.52
C VAL A 1 -1.81 -1.37 -1.02
N CYS A 2 -0.69 -0.63 -1.05
CA CYS A 2 0.62 -1.09 -1.51
C CYS A 2 1.47 -1.50 -0.30
N ASN A 3 1.36 -2.77 0.07
CA ASN A 3 2.03 -3.31 1.26
C ASN A 3 3.42 -3.86 0.90
N LYS A 4 4.32 -3.81 1.88
CA LYS A 4 5.61 -4.46 1.89
C LYS A 4 5.76 -4.96 3.31
N TYR A 5 6.03 -6.24 3.52
CA TYR A 5 6.31 -6.76 4.85
C TYR A 5 7.69 -7.41 4.85
N LYS A 6 8.62 -6.83 5.61
CA LYS A 6 9.95 -7.34 5.89
C LYS A 6 10.16 -7.32 7.41
N ASP A 7 10.77 -8.37 7.93
CA ASP A 7 11.22 -8.48 9.33
C ASP A 7 12.72 -8.79 9.26
N ASP A 8 13.52 -7.87 9.76
CA ASP A 8 14.98 -7.97 9.82
C ASP A 8 15.48 -8.10 11.28
N GLY A 9 14.61 -8.52 12.20
CA GLY A 9 14.88 -8.60 13.63
C GLY A 9 14.70 -7.27 14.37
N ARG A 10 14.24 -6.22 13.68
CA ARG A 10 13.78 -4.95 14.26
C ARG A 10 12.25 -4.88 14.20
N ASN A 11 11.68 -3.68 14.29
CA ASN A 11 10.25 -3.52 14.01
C ASN A 11 9.97 -3.95 12.55
N PRO A 12 8.89 -4.69 12.28
CA PRO A 12 8.58 -5.09 10.92
C PRO A 12 8.24 -3.86 10.06
N ILE A 13 8.87 -3.77 8.89
CA ILE A 13 8.53 -2.79 7.86
C ILE A 13 7.35 -3.35 7.09
N GLY A 14 6.14 -2.94 7.47
CA GLY A 14 4.91 -3.30 6.78
C GLY A 14 3.66 -3.29 7.62
N LEU A 15 2.55 -3.63 6.97
CA LEU A 15 1.26 -3.89 7.61
C LEU A 15 1.07 -5.40 7.76
N ASP A 16 0.85 -5.87 8.99
CA ASP A 16 0.55 -7.28 9.27
C ASP A 16 -0.90 -7.64 8.89
N ALA A 17 -1.23 -8.93 8.94
CA ALA A 17 -2.56 -9.41 8.57
C ALA A 17 -3.68 -8.92 9.50
N GLU A 18 -3.41 -8.74 10.79
CA GLU A 18 -4.42 -8.26 11.75
C GLU A 18 -4.82 -6.81 11.44
N PHE A 19 -3.83 -5.94 11.23
CA PHE A 19 -4.06 -4.56 10.83
C PHE A 19 -4.74 -4.48 9.46
N LEU A 20 -4.31 -5.29 8.49
CA LEU A 20 -4.95 -5.35 7.17
C LEU A 20 -6.43 -5.74 7.27
N SER A 21 -6.79 -6.70 8.14
CA SER A 21 -8.19 -7.07 8.37
C SER A 21 -9.00 -5.86 8.84
N ASN A 22 -8.55 -5.19 9.90
CA ASN A 22 -9.20 -4.00 10.45
C ASN A 22 -9.31 -2.86 9.43
N LEU A 23 -8.30 -2.73 8.57
CA LEU A 23 -8.27 -1.73 7.52
C LEU A 23 -9.26 -2.06 6.39
N PHE A 24 -9.32 -3.32 5.96
CA PHE A 24 -10.24 -3.75 4.90
C PHE A 24 -11.70 -3.65 5.32
N ASP A 25 -12.04 -4.00 6.57
CA ASP A 25 -13.39 -3.81 7.11
C ASP A 25 -13.89 -2.37 6.96
N LYS A 26 -12.98 -1.39 7.11
CA LYS A 26 -13.30 0.04 6.96
C LYS A 26 -13.39 0.49 5.51
N LEU A 27 -12.52 -0.01 4.64
CA LEU A 27 -12.39 0.51 3.27
C LEU A 27 -13.34 -0.14 2.28
N VAL A 28 -13.57 -1.45 2.41
CA VAL A 28 -14.39 -2.24 1.47
C VAL A 28 -15.81 -1.67 1.28
N PRO A 29 -16.52 -1.16 2.30
CA PRO A 29 -17.84 -0.57 2.11
C PRO A 29 -17.86 0.68 1.22
N HIS A 30 -16.71 1.36 1.04
CA HIS A 30 -16.62 2.65 0.36
C HIS A 30 -15.77 2.60 -0.92
N TYR A 31 -14.96 1.55 -1.11
CA TYR A 31 -13.96 1.49 -2.16
C TYR A 31 -13.84 0.11 -2.79
N THR A 32 -13.52 0.08 -4.09
CA THR A 32 -12.86 -1.08 -4.68
C THR A 32 -11.41 -1.13 -4.19
N VAL A 33 -11.13 -2.05 -3.27
CA VAL A 33 -9.80 -2.16 -2.66
C VAL A 33 -8.93 -3.13 -3.45
N ILE A 34 -7.79 -2.63 -3.93
CA ILE A 34 -6.72 -3.45 -4.52
C ILE A 34 -5.62 -3.65 -3.48
N TYR A 35 -5.30 -4.90 -3.19
CA TYR A 35 -4.12 -5.26 -2.39
C TYR A 35 -2.93 -5.52 -3.32
N ASN A 36 -1.96 -4.63 -3.25
CA ASN A 36 -0.74 -4.68 -4.03
C ASN A 36 0.44 -5.07 -3.14
N ARG A 37 0.70 -6.37 -3.05
CA ARG A 37 1.94 -6.93 -2.50
C ARG A 37 2.49 -7.96 -3.49
N PRO A 38 3.44 -7.60 -4.34
CA PRO A 38 3.98 -8.52 -5.35
C PRO A 38 4.61 -9.77 -4.71
N LEU A 39 4.40 -10.93 -5.31
CA LEU A 39 5.15 -12.15 -4.97
C LEU A 39 6.61 -12.04 -5.42
N HIS A 40 7.50 -12.79 -4.76
CA HIS A 40 8.95 -12.77 -5.06
C HIS A 40 9.29 -12.95 -6.55
N LYS A 41 8.52 -13.77 -7.29
CA LYS A 41 8.70 -13.98 -8.74
C LYS A 41 8.43 -12.75 -9.61
N ASN A 42 7.76 -11.73 -9.06
CA ASN A 42 7.33 -10.53 -9.75
C ASN A 42 8.17 -9.30 -9.35
N ILE A 43 9.24 -9.47 -8.57
CA ILE A 43 10.15 -8.41 -8.13
C ILE A 43 11.59 -8.77 -8.48
N THR A 44 12.42 -7.76 -8.72
CA THR A 44 13.86 -7.95 -8.91
C THR A 44 14.49 -8.44 -7.61
N HIS A 45 15.33 -9.47 -7.68
CA HIS A 45 15.92 -10.12 -6.52
C HIS A 45 16.87 -9.17 -5.76
N ASP A 46 16.51 -8.81 -4.53
CA ASP A 46 17.34 -8.03 -3.59
C ASP A 46 17.71 -8.87 -2.36
N GLU A 47 18.06 -10.16 -2.53
CA GLU A 47 18.45 -11.14 -1.46
C GLU A 47 17.57 -11.21 -0.20
N SER A 48 16.44 -10.49 -0.15
CA SER A 48 15.59 -10.38 1.03
C SER A 48 14.38 -11.31 0.90
N GLY A 49 14.29 -12.29 1.80
CA GLY A 49 13.21 -13.26 1.80
C GLY A 49 11.84 -12.60 2.02
N GLN A 50 10.83 -13.01 1.24
CA GLN A 50 9.46 -12.57 1.48
C GLN A 50 8.85 -13.37 2.64
N ILE A 51 8.39 -12.66 3.67
CA ILE A 51 7.81 -13.29 4.87
C ILE A 51 6.33 -13.59 4.63
N LYS A 52 5.90 -14.80 4.99
CA LYS A 52 4.48 -15.17 4.96
C LYS A 52 3.81 -14.64 6.22
N ILE A 53 2.92 -13.67 6.05
CA ILE A 53 2.16 -13.04 7.16
C ILE A 53 0.69 -13.44 7.19
N GLY A 54 0.25 -14.31 6.26
CA GLY A 54 -1.15 -14.76 6.18
C GLY A 54 -2.11 -13.81 5.45
N ASP A 55 -1.61 -12.69 4.94
CA ASP A 55 -2.36 -11.66 4.19
C ASP A 55 -3.09 -12.21 2.95
N PHE A 56 -2.46 -13.07 2.16
CA PHE A 56 -3.13 -13.67 1.00
C PHE A 56 -4.27 -14.62 1.39
N ASN A 57 -4.11 -15.36 2.49
CA ASN A 57 -5.17 -16.24 3.01
C ASN A 57 -6.31 -15.41 3.61
N LEU A 58 -5.99 -14.32 4.32
CA LEU A 58 -6.96 -13.36 4.84
C LEU A 58 -7.82 -12.80 3.71
N ILE A 59 -7.21 -12.34 2.62
CA ILE A 59 -7.95 -11.84 1.45
C ILE A 59 -8.83 -12.94 0.87
N LYS A 60 -8.26 -14.12 0.60
CA LYS A 60 -9.00 -15.23 -0.02
C LYS A 60 -10.22 -15.67 0.80
N ASN A 61 -10.09 -15.74 2.13
CA ASN A 61 -11.09 -16.38 2.99
C ASN A 61 -12.04 -15.38 3.67
N ASN A 62 -11.56 -14.18 3.98
CA ASN A 62 -12.29 -13.19 4.79
C ASN A 62 -12.69 -11.96 3.97
N PHE A 63 -11.89 -11.58 2.97
CA PHE A 63 -12.14 -10.39 2.16
C PHE A 63 -12.08 -10.69 0.65
N PRO A 64 -12.90 -11.61 0.11
CA PRO A 64 -12.84 -12.00 -1.30
C PRO A 64 -13.14 -10.85 -2.28
N GLN A 65 -13.75 -9.77 -1.81
CA GLN A 65 -13.98 -8.53 -2.56
C GLN A 65 -12.75 -7.63 -2.68
N VAL A 66 -11.70 -7.86 -1.89
CA VAL A 66 -10.39 -7.21 -2.07
C VAL A 66 -9.66 -7.89 -3.23
N ILE A 67 -9.27 -7.11 -4.22
CA ILE A 67 -8.58 -7.60 -5.42
C ILE A 67 -7.10 -7.82 -5.08
N ASP A 68 -6.65 -9.08 -5.04
CA ASP A 68 -5.22 -9.42 -5.02
C ASP A 68 -4.60 -9.19 -6.40
N ILE A 69 -3.64 -8.26 -6.49
CA ILE A 69 -2.94 -7.97 -7.74
C ILE A 69 -2.26 -9.20 -8.36
N ASN A 70 -1.81 -10.16 -7.55
CA ASN A 70 -1.14 -11.36 -8.07
C ASN A 70 -2.13 -12.29 -8.76
N HIS A 71 -3.33 -12.42 -8.19
CA HIS A 71 -4.43 -13.14 -8.82
C HIS A 71 -4.89 -12.41 -10.09
N LEU A 72 -5.08 -11.09 -10.04
CA LEU A 72 -5.43 -10.30 -11.21
C LEU A 72 -4.38 -10.46 -12.34
N HIS A 73 -3.10 -10.47 -11.99
CA HIS A 73 -2.02 -10.70 -12.95
C HIS A 73 -2.05 -12.09 -13.58
N SER A 74 -2.41 -13.12 -12.81
CA SER A 74 -2.57 -14.47 -13.35
C SER A 74 -3.67 -14.60 -14.41
N GLN A 75 -4.61 -13.65 -14.45
CA GLN A 75 -5.71 -13.61 -15.42
C GLN A 75 -5.41 -12.68 -16.62
N ASN A 76 -4.32 -11.92 -16.58
CA ASN A 76 -3.95 -10.91 -17.58
C ASN A 76 -2.46 -11.06 -17.93
N THR A 77 -2.07 -12.26 -18.37
CA THR A 77 -0.68 -12.67 -18.58
C THR A 77 -0.02 -12.01 -19.80
N ASP A 78 -0.80 -11.33 -20.63
CA ASP A 78 -0.33 -10.48 -21.73
C ASP A 78 0.33 -9.19 -21.23
N LEU A 79 0.02 -8.76 -20.01
CA LEU A 79 0.64 -7.61 -19.36
C LEU A 79 1.79 -8.05 -18.46
N SER A 80 2.88 -7.28 -18.46
CA SER A 80 3.88 -7.42 -17.41
C SER A 80 3.30 -6.96 -16.07
N PHE A 81 3.81 -7.52 -14.96
CA PHE A 81 3.39 -7.13 -13.62
C PHE A 81 3.55 -5.62 -13.37
N ASN A 82 4.64 -5.03 -13.86
CA ASN A 82 4.89 -3.60 -13.76
C ASN A 82 3.87 -2.78 -14.56
N THR A 83 3.57 -3.19 -15.79
CA THR A 83 2.57 -2.52 -16.64
C THR A 83 1.21 -2.50 -15.94
N MET A 84 0.78 -3.65 -15.42
CA MET A 84 -0.48 -3.76 -14.71
C MET A 84 -0.50 -2.95 -13.41
N GLN A 85 0.59 -2.98 -12.64
CA GLN A 85 0.70 -2.15 -11.45
C GLN A 85 0.55 -0.65 -11.80
N MET A 86 1.22 -0.17 -12.86
CA MET A 86 1.09 1.22 -13.29
C MET A 86 -0.33 1.57 -13.75
N MET A 87 -0.98 0.68 -14.51
CA MET A 87 -2.38 0.87 -14.92
C MET A 87 -3.32 0.99 -13.72
N LEU A 88 -3.16 0.13 -12.71
CA LEU A 88 -3.97 0.17 -11.49
C LEU A 88 -3.72 1.45 -10.69
N LEU A 89 -2.45 1.84 -10.52
CA LEU A 89 -2.12 3.06 -9.78
C LEU A 89 -2.61 4.33 -10.50
N ALA A 90 -2.57 4.35 -11.84
CA ALA A 90 -3.07 5.48 -12.63
C ALA A 90 -4.59 5.67 -12.58
N ASN A 91 -5.35 4.66 -12.13
CA ASN A 91 -6.81 4.68 -12.03
C ASN A 91 -7.29 4.68 -10.58
N ALA A 92 -6.43 5.00 -9.62
CA ALA A 92 -6.76 5.07 -8.20
C ALA A 92 -6.57 6.49 -7.66
N ASP A 93 -7.50 6.94 -6.81
CA ASP A 93 -7.43 8.27 -6.18
C ASP A 93 -6.94 8.21 -4.72
N HIS A 94 -6.92 7.02 -4.13
CA HIS A 94 -6.59 6.81 -2.73
C HIS A 94 -5.58 5.68 -2.54
N PHE A 95 -4.48 6.00 -1.85
CA PHE A 95 -3.36 5.10 -1.64
C PHE A 95 -3.02 4.99 -0.16
N ILE A 96 -2.71 3.77 0.25
CA ILE A 96 -2.00 3.48 1.50
C ILE A 96 -0.76 2.71 1.07
N SER A 97 0.43 3.26 1.32
CA SER A 97 1.70 2.69 0.88
C SER A 97 2.69 2.58 2.03
N CYS A 98 3.58 1.58 1.98
CA CYS A 98 4.70 1.46 2.91
C CYS A 98 5.94 2.19 2.37
N GLN A 99 6.90 2.49 3.25
CA GLN A 99 8.19 3.11 2.90
C GLN A 99 8.94 2.38 1.77
N GLY A 100 9.63 3.16 0.94
CA GLY A 100 10.37 2.71 -0.25
C GLY A 100 9.65 3.03 -1.56
N GLY A 101 10.02 2.34 -2.64
CA GLY A 101 9.61 2.71 -4.01
C GLY A 101 8.11 2.79 -4.27
N SER A 102 7.30 1.94 -3.63
CA SER A 102 5.84 1.99 -3.79
C SER A 102 5.24 3.31 -3.32
N SER A 103 5.80 3.94 -2.29
CA SER A 103 5.34 5.25 -1.80
C SER A 103 5.56 6.39 -2.80
N ILE A 104 6.64 6.32 -3.60
CA ILE A 104 6.89 7.26 -4.70
C ILE A 104 5.86 7.05 -5.80
N LEU A 105 5.69 5.80 -6.24
CA LEU A 105 4.75 5.45 -7.31
C LEU A 105 3.31 5.84 -6.97
N CYS A 106 2.87 5.61 -5.72
CA CYS A 106 1.55 6.04 -5.25
C CYS A 106 1.40 7.56 -5.16
N SER A 107 2.49 8.31 -5.11
CA SER A 107 2.47 9.79 -5.12
C SER A 107 2.58 10.37 -6.54
N TYR A 108 2.76 9.53 -7.55
CA TYR A 108 2.98 9.95 -8.93
C TYR A 108 1.67 10.15 -9.73
N PHE A 109 0.55 9.58 -9.27
CA PHE A 109 -0.71 9.56 -10.02
C PHE A 109 -1.79 10.50 -9.47
N GLY A 110 -1.42 11.46 -8.60
CA GLY A 110 -2.36 12.38 -7.96
C GLY A 110 -3.04 11.77 -6.73
N GLY A 111 -4.24 12.25 -6.42
CA GLY A 111 -5.05 11.71 -5.31
C GLY A 111 -4.46 11.97 -3.92
N THR A 112 -4.75 11.06 -2.99
CA THR A 112 -4.25 11.10 -1.60
C THR A 112 -3.49 9.84 -1.25
N ASN A 113 -2.25 9.98 -0.76
CA ASN A 113 -1.39 8.87 -0.34
C ASN A 113 -1.03 8.98 1.14
N ILE A 114 -1.45 7.98 1.92
CA ILE A 114 -1.01 7.75 3.30
C ILE A 114 0.20 6.82 3.26
N ILE A 115 1.36 7.33 3.66
CA ILE A 115 2.63 6.61 3.67
C ILE A 115 2.93 6.14 5.10
N TYR A 116 2.96 4.84 5.31
CA TYR A 116 3.47 4.23 6.52
C TYR A 116 4.99 4.07 6.46
N ALA A 117 5.69 4.79 7.33
CA ALA A 117 7.14 4.73 7.47
C ALA A 117 7.53 5.05 8.91
N TYR A 118 8.24 4.14 9.58
CA TYR A 118 8.75 4.40 10.93
C TYR A 118 10.27 4.60 10.97
N GLU A 119 10.98 4.24 9.88
CA GLU A 119 12.42 4.44 9.74
C GLU A 119 12.83 4.67 8.27
N GLY A 120 14.09 5.04 8.02
CA GLY A 120 14.66 5.12 6.66
C GLY A 120 15.07 6.53 6.24
N LYS A 121 15.93 6.59 5.22
CA LYS A 121 16.56 7.84 4.75
C LYS A 121 15.52 8.86 4.27
N GLU A 122 14.39 8.41 3.76
CA GLU A 122 13.27 9.25 3.34
C GLU A 122 12.74 10.13 4.48
N LEU A 123 12.79 9.63 5.74
CA LEU A 123 12.45 10.41 6.92
C LEU A 123 13.55 11.43 7.25
N ASP A 124 14.81 11.00 7.24
CA ASP A 124 15.97 11.86 7.55
C ASP A 124 16.02 13.11 6.66
N VAL A 125 15.71 12.93 5.37
CA VAL A 125 15.71 14.03 4.40
C VAL A 125 14.34 14.68 4.20
N GLY A 126 13.30 14.18 4.89
CA GLY A 126 11.93 14.70 4.83
C GLY A 126 11.28 14.56 3.45
N SER A 127 11.59 13.51 2.69
CA SER A 127 11.15 13.31 1.30
C SER A 127 9.63 13.43 1.12
N TYR A 128 8.87 12.79 2.01
CA TYR A 128 7.41 12.76 1.96
C TYR A 128 6.79 14.16 2.04
N LYS A 129 7.42 15.06 2.80
CA LYS A 129 6.99 16.46 2.95
C LYS A 129 7.55 17.35 1.85
N ARG A 130 8.82 17.17 1.47
CA ARG A 130 9.54 18.11 0.61
C ARG A 130 9.15 18.01 -0.86
N TRP A 131 9.03 16.82 -1.42
CA TRP A 131 8.96 16.68 -2.88
C TRP A 131 8.02 15.60 -3.42
N TYR A 132 7.53 14.66 -2.60
CA TYR A 132 6.61 13.63 -3.12
C TYR A 132 5.32 14.23 -3.71
N HIS A 133 4.77 15.26 -3.06
CA HIS A 133 3.59 15.98 -3.58
C HIS A 133 3.87 16.71 -4.91
N GLN A 134 5.12 17.06 -5.20
CA GLN A 134 5.49 17.77 -6.43
C GLN A 134 5.47 16.87 -7.67
N LEU A 135 5.42 15.55 -7.49
CA LEU A 135 5.37 14.59 -8.61
C LEU A 135 4.05 14.68 -9.39
N SER A 136 2.96 15.04 -8.73
CA SER A 136 1.62 15.02 -9.33
C SER A 136 0.59 15.97 -8.70
N GLY A 137 0.97 16.73 -7.66
CA GLY A 137 0.03 17.47 -6.82
C GLY A 137 -0.69 16.60 -5.78
N ALA A 138 -0.32 15.31 -5.63
CA ALA A 138 -0.94 14.42 -4.65
C ALA A 138 -0.85 14.96 -3.22
N LYS A 139 -1.90 14.72 -2.44
CA LYS A 139 -1.89 14.94 -0.99
C LYS A 139 -1.13 13.81 -0.31
N VAL A 140 0.06 14.11 0.21
CA VAL A 140 0.94 13.13 0.84
C VAL A 140 0.91 13.29 2.35
N MET A 141 0.61 12.20 3.07
CA MET A 141 0.54 12.18 4.53
C MET A 141 1.42 11.06 5.06
N HIS A 142 2.30 11.40 6.00
CA HIS A 142 3.19 10.44 6.63
C HIS A 142 2.61 9.98 7.97
N ALA A 143 2.58 8.66 8.17
CA ALA A 143 2.23 7.97 9.41
C ALA A 143 3.45 7.15 9.90
N SER A 144 3.82 7.36 11.15
CA SER A 144 4.85 6.61 11.88
C SER A 144 4.28 5.41 12.63
N THR A 145 2.97 5.38 12.86
CA THR A 145 2.25 4.30 13.54
C THR A 145 1.01 3.85 12.77
N THR A 146 0.57 2.62 12.99
CA THR A 146 -0.70 2.11 12.46
C THR A 146 -1.92 2.90 12.94
N LYS A 147 -1.86 3.44 14.17
CA LYS A 147 -2.90 4.34 14.71
C LYS A 147 -3.04 5.62 13.88
N GLU A 148 -1.93 6.21 13.45
CA GLU A 148 -1.95 7.40 12.60
C GLU A 148 -2.54 7.10 11.21
N ILE A 149 -2.27 5.91 10.65
CA ILE A 149 -2.93 5.48 9.41
C ILE A 149 -4.44 5.50 9.59
N ILE A 150 -4.96 4.92 10.68
CA ILE A 150 -6.41 4.88 10.93
C ILE A 150 -6.98 6.29 11.12
N ASN A 151 -6.28 7.18 11.83
CA ASN A 151 -6.71 8.56 11.97
C ASN A 151 -6.83 9.27 10.61
N TYR A 152 -5.85 9.07 9.72
CA TYR A 152 -5.90 9.62 8.37
C TYR A 152 -6.98 8.98 7.50
N VAL A 153 -7.18 7.67 7.58
CA VAL A 153 -8.27 6.97 6.86
C VAL A 153 -9.62 7.55 7.28
N ASN A 154 -9.88 7.69 8.58
CA ASN A 154 -11.12 8.27 9.08
C ASN A 154 -11.30 9.74 8.66
N SER A 155 -10.20 10.50 8.56
CA SER A 155 -10.27 11.93 8.26
C SER A 155 -10.35 12.26 6.77
N TYR A 156 -9.82 11.38 5.90
CA TYR A 156 -9.59 11.71 4.49
C TYR A 156 -10.15 10.71 3.50
N PHE A 157 -10.42 9.47 3.92
CA PHE A 157 -10.98 8.44 3.03
C PHE A 157 -12.45 8.19 3.37
N LEU A 158 -12.80 8.16 4.65
CA LEU A 158 -14.18 7.92 5.04
C LEU A 158 -14.99 9.23 5.02
N PRO A 159 -16.28 9.18 4.63
CA PRO A 159 -17.17 10.31 4.81
C PRO A 159 -17.22 10.69 6.29
N SER A 160 -17.31 11.99 6.59
CA SER A 160 -17.57 12.43 7.96
C SER A 160 -18.92 11.86 8.41
N ASP A 161 -18.96 11.23 9.58
CA ASP A 161 -20.23 10.83 10.21
C ASP A 161 -21.09 12.10 10.35
N VAL A 162 -22.21 12.14 9.63
CA VAL A 162 -23.23 13.20 9.72
C VAL A 162 -24.19 12.86 10.86
#